data_AF-A0A258QZ04-F1
#
_entry.id   AF-A0A258QZ04-F1
#
_cell.length_a   1.000
_cell.length_b   1.000
_cell.length_c   1.000
_cell.angle_alpha   90.00
_cell.angle_beta   90.00
_cell.angle_gamma   90.00
#
_symmetry.space_group_name_H-M   'P 1'
#
loop_
_entity.id
_entity.type
_entity.pdbx_description
1 polymer ?
#
loop_
_entity_poly.entity_id
_entity_poly.type
_entity_poly.pdbx_seq_one_letter_code
_entity_poly.pdbx_strand_id
1 'polypeptide(L)'
;MDQTGSEHSPKAIQRVIKVRRDYNTWVANETMEDYALRFTPRSYRKWTESRVANTAFGAAAFLVLEAVGATLLVNYGFVNAALAILATGMIIFLVGLPISIYAARYGVDMDLLTRGAGFGYLGSTITSLIYASFTFIFFALEAAIMAYALELAFGIPPAWGYLICALVVIPLVTHGVTVISTLQTISQPVWLVMLVLPFVFLLVQEPDAFAGITGYAGKGSTDFDIHLFGAAMAVGLALITQMGEQADY
;
A
#
# COMPACT_ATOMS: atom_id res chain seq x y z
N MET A 1 -35.26 66.60 24.62
CA MET A 1 -36.00 65.56 25.37
C MET A 1 -36.78 64.78 24.33
N ASP A 2 -36.61 63.48 24.11
CA ASP A 2 -35.77 62.45 24.68
C ASP A 2 -35.76 61.29 23.66
N GLN A 3 -34.57 60.78 23.32
CA GLN A 3 -34.09 59.41 23.58
C GLN A 3 -34.34 58.37 22.47
N THR A 4 -33.23 58.12 21.79
CA THR A 4 -32.78 56.89 21.13
C THR A 4 -33.01 55.64 21.99
N GLY A 5 -33.47 54.55 21.38
CA GLY A 5 -33.51 53.22 22.00
C GLY A 5 -33.41 52.12 20.95
N SER A 6 -32.20 51.82 20.49
CA SER A 6 -31.89 50.64 19.69
C SER A 6 -31.94 49.40 20.58
N GLU A 7 -32.97 48.57 20.44
CA GLU A 7 -33.03 47.28 21.14
C GLU A 7 -32.06 46.27 20.50
N HIS A 8 -31.01 45.96 21.25
CA HIS A 8 -30.03 44.94 20.92
C HIS A 8 -30.68 43.55 20.92
N SER A 9 -30.62 42.88 19.76
CA SER A 9 -30.88 41.44 19.65
C SER A 9 -29.97 40.67 20.64
N PRO A 10 -30.50 39.75 21.46
CA PRO A 10 -29.69 39.05 22.44
C PRO A 10 -28.65 38.19 21.70
N LYS A 11 -27.36 38.49 21.94
CA LYS A 11 -26.25 37.64 21.50
C LYS A 11 -26.48 36.25 22.08
N ALA A 12 -26.76 35.27 21.23
CA ALA A 12 -26.86 33.87 21.64
C ALA A 12 -25.54 33.49 22.33
N ILE A 13 -25.59 33.30 23.66
CA ILE A 13 -24.43 32.87 24.43
C ILE A 13 -24.21 31.41 24.07
N GLN A 14 -23.31 31.18 23.11
CA GLN A 14 -22.88 29.84 22.74
C GLN A 14 -22.14 29.25 23.95
N ARG A 15 -22.84 28.44 24.74
CA ARG A 15 -22.29 27.80 25.92
C ARG A 15 -21.28 26.75 25.46
N VAL A 16 -20.01 27.14 25.41
CA VAL A 16 -18.91 26.25 25.02
C VAL A 16 -18.69 25.24 26.15
N ILE A 17 -19.23 24.04 25.99
CA ILE A 17 -19.05 22.92 26.92
C ILE A 17 -17.58 22.48 26.82
N LYS A 18 -16.80 22.60 27.91
CA LYS A 18 -15.36 22.30 27.97
C LYS A 18 -14.98 20.93 27.40
N VAL A 19 -15.81 19.90 27.62
CA VAL A 19 -15.60 18.54 27.09
C VAL A 19 -15.47 18.50 25.56
N ARG A 20 -16.21 19.38 24.86
CA ARG A 20 -16.17 19.47 23.40
C ARG A 20 -14.86 20.10 22.91
N ARG A 21 -14.21 20.92 23.73
CA ARG A 21 -12.91 21.54 23.44
C ARG A 21 -11.77 20.54 23.61
N ASP A 22 -11.80 19.71 24.65
CA ASP A 22 -10.74 18.71 24.87
C ASP A 22 -10.77 17.61 23.79
N TYR A 23 -11.96 17.15 23.37
CA TYR A 23 -12.09 16.27 22.21
C TYR A 23 -11.56 16.93 20.92
N ASN A 24 -11.91 18.21 20.70
CA ASN A 24 -11.36 18.97 19.57
C ASN A 24 -9.86 19.25 19.69
N THR A 25 -9.24 19.23 20.87
CA THR A 25 -7.80 19.52 21.02
C THR A 25 -6.96 18.26 20.81
N TRP A 26 -7.51 17.09 21.16
CA TRP A 26 -6.95 15.79 20.75
C TRP A 26 -7.08 15.55 19.24
N VAL A 27 -8.14 16.09 18.62
CA VAL A 27 -8.38 16.08 17.16
C VAL A 27 -7.67 17.24 16.44
N ALA A 28 -7.27 18.32 17.14
CA ALA A 28 -6.59 19.49 16.56
C ALA A 28 -5.06 19.45 16.67
N ASN A 29 -4.46 18.27 16.81
CA ASN A 29 -3.11 18.10 16.30
C ASN A 29 -3.23 17.86 14.79
N GLU A 30 -3.07 18.91 13.99
CA GLU A 30 -2.95 18.82 12.52
C GLU A 30 -1.81 17.89 12.06
N THR A 31 -0.91 17.51 12.97
CA THR A 31 0.13 16.50 12.76
C THR A 31 -0.36 15.05 12.90
N MET A 32 -1.58 14.82 13.41
CA MET A 32 -2.18 13.49 13.65
C MET A 32 -3.36 13.18 12.70
N GLU A 33 -3.96 14.17 12.05
CA GLU A 33 -4.94 13.95 10.97
C GLU A 33 -4.21 13.90 9.62
N ASP A 34 -3.70 12.72 9.25
CA ASP A 34 -3.57 12.42 7.82
C ASP A 34 -4.99 12.46 7.24
N TYR A 35 -5.17 13.13 6.10
CA TYR A 35 -6.47 13.36 5.46
C TYR A 35 -7.12 12.07 4.90
N ALA A 36 -6.93 10.92 5.55
CA ALA A 36 -7.39 9.58 5.14
C ALA A 36 -8.91 9.43 4.95
N LEU A 37 -9.72 10.42 5.39
CA LEU A 37 -11.18 10.40 5.28
C LEU A 37 -11.77 11.71 4.72
N ARG A 38 -10.94 12.65 4.24
CA ARG A 38 -11.38 13.97 3.77
C ARG A 38 -10.56 14.43 2.57
N PHE A 39 -11.18 15.26 1.74
CA PHE A 39 -10.48 15.96 0.66
C PHE A 39 -9.19 16.64 1.15
N THR A 40 -8.05 16.35 0.51
CA THR A 40 -6.76 16.96 0.83
C THR A 40 -6.69 18.41 0.32
N PRO A 41 -6.67 19.43 1.20
CA PRO A 41 -6.69 20.83 0.78
C PRO A 41 -5.41 21.20 0.02
N ARG A 42 -5.51 22.15 -0.92
CA ARG A 42 -4.39 22.59 -1.77
C ARG A 42 -3.17 23.07 -0.96
N SER A 43 -3.38 23.59 0.25
CA SER A 43 -2.34 24.04 1.18
C SER A 43 -1.48 22.90 1.75
N TYR A 44 -1.95 21.65 1.72
CA TYR A 44 -1.23 20.46 2.19
C TYR A 44 -0.41 19.76 1.10
N ARG A 45 -0.57 20.17 -0.17
CA ARG A 45 0.17 19.65 -1.34
C ARG A 45 1.60 20.22 -1.40
N LYS A 46 2.39 19.96 -0.36
CA LYS A 46 3.74 20.53 -0.19
C LYS A 46 4.87 19.63 -0.69
N TRP A 47 4.54 18.40 -1.10
CA TRP A 47 5.53 17.38 -1.44
C TRP A 47 5.86 17.44 -2.92
N THR A 48 7.15 17.40 -3.25
CA THR A 48 7.61 17.35 -4.65
C THR A 48 7.21 16.01 -5.28
N GLU A 49 6.98 16.01 -6.60
CA GLU A 49 6.66 14.80 -7.37
C GLU A 49 7.68 13.68 -7.13
N SER A 50 8.96 14.04 -6.99
CA SER A 50 10.04 13.10 -6.67
C SER A 50 9.90 12.42 -5.30
N ARG A 51 9.41 13.14 -4.29
CA ARG A 51 9.23 12.60 -2.94
C ARG A 51 8.01 11.70 -2.86
N VAL A 52 6.95 12.04 -3.59
CA VAL A 52 5.75 11.20 -3.75
C VAL A 52 6.11 9.93 -4.51
N ALA A 53 6.82 10.04 -5.64
CA ALA A 53 7.27 8.89 -6.41
C ALA A 53 8.20 7.97 -5.58
N ASN A 54 9.10 8.54 -4.78
CA ASN A 54 9.97 7.73 -3.93
C ASN A 54 9.19 7.03 -2.80
N THR A 55 8.14 7.66 -2.26
CA THR A 55 7.28 7.04 -1.25
C THR A 55 6.43 5.92 -1.87
N ALA A 56 5.90 6.13 -3.08
CA ALA A 56 5.20 5.10 -3.86
C ALA A 56 6.12 3.91 -4.20
N PHE A 57 7.40 4.15 -4.49
CA PHE A 57 8.39 3.08 -4.66
C PHE A 57 8.60 2.28 -3.38
N GLY A 58 8.57 2.93 -2.21
CA GLY A 58 8.61 2.25 -0.92
C GLY A 58 7.37 1.40 -0.65
N ALA A 59 6.20 1.88 -1.07
CA ALA A 59 4.96 1.11 -1.05
C ALA A 59 4.96 -0.04 -2.08
N ALA A 60 5.85 -0.07 -3.06
CA ALA A 60 6.00 -1.21 -3.97
C ALA A 60 6.94 -2.31 -3.42
N ALA A 61 7.69 -2.04 -2.34
CA ALA A 61 8.69 -2.94 -1.77
C ALA A 61 8.09 -4.01 -0.83
N PHE A 62 7.05 -4.72 -1.29
CA PHE A 62 6.41 -5.83 -0.57
C PHE A 62 7.16 -7.14 -0.82
N LEU A 63 7.58 -7.84 0.25
CA LEU A 63 8.23 -9.15 0.14
C LEU A 63 7.25 -10.23 -0.31
N VAL A 64 5.95 -10.06 -0.05
CA VAL A 64 4.92 -10.96 -0.55
C VAL A 64 4.94 -11.03 -2.08
N LEU A 65 5.16 -9.91 -2.77
CA LEU A 65 5.21 -9.91 -4.24
C LEU A 65 6.39 -10.72 -4.78
N GLU A 66 7.53 -10.69 -4.09
CA GLU A 66 8.70 -11.50 -4.44
C GLU A 66 8.40 -13.00 -4.25
N ALA A 67 7.79 -13.36 -3.11
CA ALA A 67 7.37 -14.74 -2.83
C ALA A 67 6.33 -15.24 -3.85
N VAL A 68 5.36 -14.40 -4.23
CA VAL A 68 4.36 -14.70 -5.26
C VAL A 68 5.05 -14.87 -6.62
N GLY A 69 5.96 -13.97 -7.00
CA GLY A 69 6.74 -14.09 -8.24
C GLY A 69 7.54 -15.39 -8.33
N ALA A 70 8.24 -15.75 -7.26
CA ALA A 70 8.96 -17.02 -7.16
C ALA A 70 8.01 -18.22 -7.27
N THR A 71 6.85 -18.14 -6.60
CA THR A 71 5.81 -19.18 -6.67
C THR A 71 5.26 -19.33 -8.08
N LEU A 72 5.08 -18.24 -8.82
CA LEU A 72 4.63 -18.28 -10.22
C LEU A 72 5.68 -18.96 -11.10
N LEU A 73 6.95 -18.59 -10.94
CA LEU A 73 8.07 -19.19 -11.67
C LEU A 73 8.16 -20.71 -11.44
N VAL A 74 8.12 -21.15 -10.17
CA VAL A 74 8.22 -22.58 -9.82
C VAL A 74 7.01 -23.40 -10.26
N ASN A 75 5.80 -22.84 -10.22
CA ASN A 75 4.59 -23.62 -10.55
C ASN A 75 4.22 -23.60 -12.04
N TYR A 76 4.47 -22.49 -12.75
CA TYR A 76 4.00 -22.32 -14.13
C TYR A 76 5.13 -22.28 -15.17
N GLY A 77 6.39 -22.22 -14.72
CA GLY A 77 7.56 -22.10 -15.61
C GLY A 77 7.85 -20.66 -16.02
N PHE A 78 9.06 -20.40 -16.50
CA PHE A 78 9.55 -19.05 -16.80
C PHE A 78 8.70 -18.34 -17.85
N VAL A 79 8.45 -19.00 -18.99
CA VAL A 79 7.75 -18.38 -20.13
C VAL A 79 6.34 -17.95 -19.73
N ASN A 80 5.57 -18.84 -19.11
CA ASN A 80 4.20 -18.56 -18.70
C ASN A 80 4.13 -17.53 -17.57
N ALA A 81 5.00 -17.65 -16.55
CA ALA A 81 5.05 -16.71 -15.44
C ALA A 81 5.46 -15.30 -15.88
N ALA A 82 6.51 -15.17 -16.70
CA ALA A 82 6.99 -13.88 -17.19
C ALA A 82 5.94 -13.17 -18.05
N LEU A 83 5.31 -13.89 -18.98
CA LEU A 83 4.23 -13.33 -19.80
C LEU A 83 3.02 -12.96 -18.96
N ALA A 84 2.64 -13.78 -17.97
CA ALA A 84 1.51 -13.48 -17.09
C ALA A 84 1.78 -12.24 -16.22
N ILE A 85 3.00 -12.09 -15.68
CA ILE A 85 3.41 -10.91 -14.91
C ILE A 85 3.38 -9.66 -15.79
N LEU A 86 3.92 -9.73 -17.00
CA LEU A 86 3.90 -8.61 -17.95
C LEU A 86 2.48 -8.22 -18.35
N ALA A 87 1.63 -9.20 -18.70
CA ALA A 87 0.23 -8.96 -19.07
C ALA A 87 -0.56 -8.38 -17.91
N THR A 88 -0.40 -8.93 -16.70
CA THR A 88 -1.04 -8.42 -15.48
C THR A 88 -0.57 -7.00 -15.18
N GLY A 89 0.73 -6.74 -15.20
CA GLY A 89 1.29 -5.41 -14.96
C GLY A 89 0.80 -4.37 -15.96
N MET A 90 0.67 -4.75 -17.24
CA MET A 90 0.07 -3.90 -18.27
C MET A 90 -1.40 -3.58 -17.96
N ILE A 91 -2.20 -4.58 -17.56
CA ILE A 91 -3.60 -4.37 -17.19
C ILE A 91 -3.72 -3.45 -15.98
N ILE A 92 -2.96 -3.71 -14.91
CA ILE A 92 -2.95 -2.87 -13.71
C ILE A 92 -2.55 -1.44 -14.07
N PHE A 93 -1.53 -1.25 -14.91
CA PHE A 93 -1.11 0.07 -15.36
C PHE A 93 -2.20 0.79 -16.17
N LEU A 94 -2.83 0.11 -17.13
CA LEU A 94 -3.88 0.69 -17.97
C LEU A 94 -5.14 1.06 -17.18
N VAL A 95 -5.49 0.28 -16.16
CA VAL A 95 -6.62 0.55 -15.27
C VAL A 95 -6.25 1.61 -14.22
N GLY A 96 -5.03 1.58 -13.68
CA GLY A 96 -4.55 2.51 -12.67
C GLY A 96 -4.31 3.91 -13.20
N LEU A 97 -3.84 4.05 -14.45
CA LEU A 97 -3.58 5.35 -15.06
C LEU A 97 -4.77 6.33 -14.99
N PRO A 98 -6.00 5.98 -15.46
CA PRO A 98 -7.13 6.88 -15.33
C PRO A 98 -7.46 7.14 -13.85
N ILE A 99 -7.46 6.12 -12.99
CA ILE A 99 -7.79 6.27 -11.56
C ILE A 99 -6.85 7.27 -10.88
N SER A 100 -5.54 7.12 -11.06
CA SER A 100 -4.53 8.02 -10.53
C SER A 100 -4.67 9.45 -11.09
N ILE A 101 -4.99 9.60 -12.38
CA ILE A 101 -5.22 10.93 -12.98
C ILE A 101 -6.44 11.61 -12.35
N TYR A 102 -7.55 10.90 -12.18
CA TYR A 102 -8.77 11.45 -11.56
C TYR A 102 -8.55 11.74 -10.07
N ALA A 103 -7.93 10.83 -9.32
CA ALA A 103 -7.59 11.03 -7.92
C ALA A 103 -6.71 12.28 -7.72
N ALA A 104 -5.63 12.42 -8.50
CA ALA A 104 -4.71 13.56 -8.39
C ALA A 104 -5.34 14.89 -8.84
N ARG A 105 -6.10 14.89 -9.94
CA ARG A 105 -6.72 16.10 -10.49
C ARG A 105 -7.83 16.63 -9.60
N TYR A 106 -8.67 15.74 -9.06
CA TYR A 106 -9.83 16.11 -8.27
C TYR A 106 -9.62 15.99 -6.76
N GLY A 107 -8.48 15.46 -6.29
CA GLY A 107 -8.16 15.31 -4.87
C GLY A 107 -9.16 14.41 -4.13
N VAL A 108 -9.60 13.34 -4.79
CA VAL A 108 -10.62 12.42 -4.30
C VAL A 108 -9.99 11.07 -3.97
N ASP A 109 -10.45 10.47 -2.87
CA ASP A 109 -10.11 9.11 -2.45
C ASP A 109 -10.90 8.07 -3.28
N MET A 110 -10.54 6.80 -3.11
CA MET A 110 -11.19 5.70 -3.83
C MET A 110 -12.69 5.58 -3.45
N ASP A 111 -13.04 5.92 -2.21
CA ASP A 111 -14.43 5.97 -1.74
C ASP A 111 -15.29 7.01 -2.47
N LEU A 112 -14.75 8.19 -2.73
CA LEU A 112 -15.42 9.24 -3.48
C LEU A 112 -15.48 8.92 -4.98
N LEU A 113 -14.44 8.28 -5.52
CA LEU A 113 -14.45 7.80 -6.91
C LEU A 113 -15.55 6.76 -7.13
N THR A 114 -15.69 5.78 -6.22
CA THR A 114 -16.73 4.74 -6.32
C THR A 114 -18.13 5.34 -6.16
N ARG A 115 -18.31 6.31 -5.25
CA ARG A 115 -19.57 7.08 -5.15
C ARG A 115 -19.90 7.83 -6.44
N GLY A 116 -18.91 8.52 -7.01
CA GLY A 116 -19.04 9.27 -8.27
C GLY A 116 -19.28 8.38 -9.49
N ALA A 117 -18.83 7.13 -9.45
CA ALA A 117 -19.03 6.13 -10.50
C ALA A 117 -20.42 5.47 -10.50
N GLY A 118 -21.33 5.87 -9.59
CA GLY A 118 -22.72 5.40 -9.56
C GLY A 118 -23.01 4.27 -8.57
N PHE A 119 -22.02 3.84 -7.79
CA PHE A 119 -22.21 2.82 -6.73
C PHE A 119 -22.87 3.37 -5.46
N GLY A 120 -22.91 4.70 -5.30
CA GLY A 120 -23.51 5.37 -4.15
C GLY A 120 -22.82 5.03 -2.82
N TYR A 121 -23.45 5.37 -1.70
CA TYR A 121 -22.88 5.13 -0.37
C TYR A 121 -22.71 3.65 -0.06
N LEU A 122 -23.72 2.82 -0.35
CA LEU A 122 -23.68 1.40 -0.04
C LEU A 122 -22.58 0.67 -0.82
N GLY A 123 -22.46 0.94 -2.12
CA GLY A 123 -21.41 0.36 -2.94
C GLY A 123 -20.02 0.84 -2.53
N SER A 124 -19.88 2.12 -2.15
CA SER A 124 -18.60 2.62 -1.61
C SER A 124 -18.18 1.86 -0.35
N THR A 125 -19.09 1.64 0.61
CA THR A 125 -18.78 0.88 1.83
C THR A 125 -18.37 -0.56 1.53
N ILE A 126 -19.01 -1.21 0.56
CA ILE A 126 -18.65 -2.57 0.14
C ILE A 126 -17.24 -2.57 -0.49
N THR A 127 -16.94 -1.61 -1.36
CA THR A 127 -15.61 -1.53 -1.98
C THR A 127 -14.52 -1.21 -0.96
N SER A 128 -14.74 -0.30 -0.01
CA SER A 128 -13.77 -0.04 1.06
C SER A 128 -13.55 -1.27 1.93
N LEU A 129 -14.61 -2.04 2.23
CA LEU A 129 -14.47 -3.29 2.98
C LEU A 129 -13.63 -4.33 2.22
N ILE A 130 -13.80 -4.44 0.91
CA ILE A 130 -12.97 -5.30 0.06
C ILE A 130 -11.51 -4.85 0.16
N TYR A 131 -11.21 -3.57 -0.07
CA TYR A 131 -9.83 -3.06 -0.01
C TYR A 131 -9.20 -3.25 1.37
N ALA A 132 -9.92 -2.89 2.45
CA ALA A 132 -9.44 -3.10 3.81
C ALA A 132 -9.16 -4.58 4.12
N SER A 133 -10.00 -5.50 3.63
CA SER A 133 -9.77 -6.95 3.79
C SER A 133 -8.48 -7.40 3.10
N PHE A 134 -8.20 -6.90 1.89
CA PHE A 134 -6.94 -7.17 1.20
C PHE A 134 -5.74 -6.62 1.96
N THR A 135 -5.81 -5.39 2.47
CA THR A 135 -4.74 -4.83 3.31
C THR A 135 -4.46 -5.69 4.55
N PHE A 136 -5.50 -6.21 5.22
CA PHE A 136 -5.29 -7.15 6.34
C PHE A 136 -4.64 -8.46 5.92
N ILE A 137 -4.99 -9.01 4.75
CA ILE A 137 -4.37 -10.21 4.21
C ILE A 137 -2.87 -9.97 3.95
N PHE A 138 -2.51 -8.87 3.29
CA PHE A 138 -1.10 -8.53 3.04
C PHE A 138 -0.34 -8.24 4.32
N PHE A 139 -0.94 -7.54 5.27
CA PHE A 139 -0.35 -7.32 6.59
C PHE A 139 -0.03 -8.65 7.30
N ALA A 140 -0.96 -9.61 7.25
CA ALA A 140 -0.75 -10.93 7.83
C ALA A 140 0.33 -11.73 7.09
N LEU A 141 0.37 -11.68 5.76
CA LEU A 141 1.39 -12.36 4.95
C LEU A 141 2.78 -11.76 5.15
N GLU A 142 2.92 -10.44 5.20
CA GLU A 142 4.18 -9.75 5.51
C GLU A 142 4.63 -10.10 6.93
N ALA A 143 3.72 -10.13 7.91
CA ALA A 143 4.04 -10.58 9.27
C ALA A 143 4.55 -12.03 9.31
N ALA A 144 3.99 -12.92 8.48
CA ALA A 144 4.48 -14.28 8.35
C ALA A 144 5.89 -14.33 7.75
N ILE A 145 6.14 -13.59 6.66
CA ILE A 145 7.48 -13.53 6.06
C ILE A 145 8.51 -13.01 7.06
N MET A 146 8.20 -11.94 7.80
CA MET A 146 9.09 -11.40 8.83
C MET A 146 9.33 -12.41 9.96
N ALA A 147 8.31 -13.12 10.44
CA ALA A 147 8.45 -14.13 11.49
C ALA A 147 9.35 -15.29 11.03
N TYR A 148 9.19 -15.77 9.80
CA TYR A 148 10.07 -16.79 9.22
C TYR A 148 11.50 -16.29 9.00
N ALA A 149 11.68 -15.00 8.65
CA ALA A 149 13.01 -14.40 8.56
C ALA A 149 13.70 -14.35 9.94
N LEU A 150 12.97 -14.05 11.02
CA LEU A 150 13.49 -14.09 12.39
C LEU A 150 13.85 -15.51 12.85
N GLU A 151 13.04 -16.50 12.46
CA GLU A 151 13.35 -17.91 12.70
C GLU A 151 14.64 -18.30 12.00
N LEU A 152 14.79 -17.95 10.72
CA LEU A 152 15.99 -18.30 9.94
C LEU A 152 17.25 -17.58 10.45
N ALA A 153 17.15 -16.32 10.86
CA ALA A 153 18.30 -15.52 11.28
C ALA A 153 18.73 -15.76 12.73
N PHE A 154 17.77 -15.93 13.64
CA PHE A 154 18.02 -15.96 15.09
C PHE A 154 17.49 -17.23 15.78
N GLY A 155 16.85 -18.14 15.05
CA GLY A 155 16.25 -19.35 15.62
C GLY A 155 15.00 -19.08 16.47
N ILE A 156 14.38 -17.90 16.33
CA ILE A 156 13.18 -17.52 17.09
C ILE A 156 11.95 -18.23 16.50
N PRO A 157 11.19 -19.03 17.27
CA PRO A 157 10.00 -19.69 16.75
C PRO A 157 8.96 -18.69 16.22
N PRO A 158 8.20 -19.03 15.15
CA PRO A 158 7.25 -18.11 14.51
C PRO A 158 6.24 -17.49 15.48
N ALA A 159 5.76 -18.25 16.48
CA ALA A 159 4.84 -17.76 17.49
C ALA A 159 5.35 -16.50 18.21
N TRP A 160 6.65 -16.47 18.54
CA TRP A 160 7.30 -15.31 19.14
C TRP A 160 7.68 -14.26 18.09
N GLY A 161 8.04 -14.68 16.87
CA GLY A 161 8.28 -13.80 15.73
C GLY A 161 7.09 -12.88 15.45
N TYR A 162 5.86 -13.43 15.39
CA TYR A 162 4.64 -12.66 15.21
C TYR A 162 4.45 -11.59 16.29
N LEU A 163 4.68 -11.94 17.56
CA LEU A 163 4.55 -11.02 18.68
C LEU A 163 5.57 -9.88 18.58
N ILE A 164 6.82 -10.20 18.28
CA ILE A 164 7.90 -9.21 18.13
C ILE A 164 7.58 -8.24 16.98
N CYS A 165 7.20 -8.75 15.82
CA CYS A 165 6.81 -7.93 14.68
C CYS A 165 5.65 -7.00 15.03
N ALA A 166 4.59 -7.50 15.69
CA ALA A 166 3.47 -6.67 16.10
C ALA A 166 3.87 -5.58 17.10
N LEU A 167 4.71 -5.89 18.08
CA LEU A 167 5.21 -4.94 19.08
C LEU A 167 6.09 -3.84 18.48
N VAL A 168 6.74 -4.09 17.35
CA VAL A 168 7.55 -3.09 16.64
C VAL A 168 6.69 -2.28 15.66
N VAL A 169 5.84 -2.95 14.89
CA VAL A 169 5.08 -2.32 13.79
C VAL A 169 3.92 -1.47 14.32
N ILE A 170 3.16 -1.94 15.32
CA ILE A 170 2.00 -1.18 15.83
C ILE A 170 2.41 0.21 16.35
N PRO A 171 3.43 0.34 17.24
CA PRO A 171 3.87 1.66 17.68
C PRO A 171 4.47 2.49 16.54
N LEU A 172 5.11 1.87 15.55
CA LEU A 172 5.66 2.61 14.42
C LEU A 172 4.55 3.29 13.62
N VAL A 173 3.46 2.57 13.34
CA VAL A 173 2.31 3.10 12.58
C VAL A 173 1.57 4.20 13.35
N THR A 174 1.56 4.19 14.70
CA THR A 174 0.93 5.28 15.46
C THR A 174 1.61 6.64 15.32
N HIS A 175 2.85 6.70 14.80
CA HIS A 175 3.57 7.95 14.56
C HIS A 175 3.30 8.58 13.17
N GLY A 176 2.40 7.98 12.39
CA GLY A 176 1.91 8.53 11.12
C GLY A 176 2.89 8.50 9.94
N VAL A 177 2.45 9.03 8.79
CA VAL A 177 3.19 8.94 7.51
C VAL A 177 4.55 9.64 7.53
N THR A 178 4.74 10.66 8.37
CA THR A 178 6.03 11.40 8.43
C THR A 178 7.18 10.53 8.93
N VAL A 179 6.95 9.74 9.99
CA VAL A 179 7.96 8.82 10.53
C VAL A 179 8.19 7.65 9.57
N ILE A 180 7.11 7.12 9.00
CA ILE A 180 7.17 6.03 8.01
C ILE A 180 8.00 6.45 6.79
N SER A 181 7.70 7.63 6.20
CA SER A 181 8.42 8.14 5.02
C SER A 181 9.91 8.39 5.31
N THR A 182 10.24 8.88 6.51
CA THR A 182 11.64 9.09 6.92
C THR A 182 12.38 7.75 7.05
N LEU A 183 11.75 6.77 7.71
CA LEU A 183 12.31 5.42 7.83
C LEU A 183 12.48 4.76 6.47
N GLN A 184 11.48 4.86 5.58
CA GLN A 184 11.53 4.35 4.21
C GLN A 184 12.67 4.96 3.40
N THR A 185 12.91 6.27 3.52
CA THR A 185 13.99 6.95 2.78
C THR A 185 15.37 6.39 3.14
N ILE A 186 15.55 5.95 4.39
CA ILE A 186 16.81 5.36 4.88
C ILE A 186 16.88 3.86 4.57
N SER A 187 15.77 3.14 4.75
CA SER A 187 15.73 1.70 4.55
C SER A 187 15.74 1.30 3.07
N GLN A 188 15.21 2.13 2.17
CA GLN A 188 15.16 1.85 0.73
C GLN A 188 16.53 1.57 0.11
N PRO A 189 17.57 2.41 0.28
CA PRO A 189 18.91 2.10 -0.24
C PRO A 189 19.47 0.79 0.33
N VAL A 190 19.29 0.54 1.63
CA VAL A 190 19.76 -0.69 2.28
C VAL A 190 19.05 -1.91 1.71
N TRP A 191 17.73 -1.83 1.56
CA TRP A 191 16.89 -2.85 0.97
C TRP A 191 17.29 -3.14 -0.48
N LEU A 192 17.51 -2.11 -1.32
CA LEU A 192 17.98 -2.28 -2.69
C LEU A 192 19.32 -3.00 -2.76
N VAL A 193 20.27 -2.64 -1.90
CA VAL A 193 21.56 -3.33 -1.82
C VAL A 193 21.36 -4.79 -1.41
N MET A 194 20.54 -5.05 -0.38
CA MET A 194 20.25 -6.40 0.08
C MET A 194 19.47 -7.24 -0.94
N LEU A 195 18.65 -6.61 -1.79
CA LEU A 195 17.93 -7.28 -2.87
C LEU A 195 18.90 -7.73 -3.96
N VAL A 196 19.87 -6.89 -4.34
CA VAL A 196 20.81 -7.19 -5.43
C VAL A 196 21.95 -8.11 -4.98
N LEU A 197 22.37 -8.02 -3.72
CA LEU A 197 23.54 -8.71 -3.19
C LEU A 197 23.52 -10.24 -3.38
N PRO A 198 22.42 -10.98 -3.13
CA PRO A 198 22.35 -12.42 -3.37
C PRO A 198 22.59 -12.78 -4.83
N PHE A 199 22.05 -12.01 -5.78
CA PHE A 199 22.23 -12.26 -7.21
C PHE A 199 23.68 -12.03 -7.65
N VAL A 200 24.32 -10.97 -7.14
CA VAL A 200 25.74 -10.70 -7.42
C VAL A 200 26.62 -11.80 -6.83
N PHE A 201 26.36 -12.23 -5.60
CA PHE A 201 27.09 -13.32 -4.96
C PHE A 201 26.94 -14.63 -5.76
N LEU A 202 25.73 -14.95 -6.21
CA LEU A 202 25.46 -16.12 -7.05
C LEU A 202 26.24 -16.04 -8.37
N LEU A 203 26.22 -14.91 -9.07
CA LEU A 203 26.93 -14.72 -10.34
C LEU A 203 28.45 -14.85 -10.21
N VAL A 204 29.02 -14.46 -9.07
CA VAL A 204 30.47 -14.57 -8.82
C VAL A 204 30.86 -16.03 -8.55
N GLN A 205 30.04 -16.77 -7.81
CA GLN A 205 30.32 -18.16 -7.46
C GLN A 205 29.98 -19.13 -8.59
N GLU A 206 28.87 -18.89 -9.27
CA GLU A 206 28.33 -19.69 -10.36
C GLU A 206 27.94 -18.76 -11.54
N PRO A 207 28.90 -18.42 -12.42
CA PRO A 207 28.65 -17.53 -13.55
C PRO A 207 27.57 -18.05 -14.51
N ASP A 208 27.41 -19.37 -14.59
CA ASP A 208 26.42 -20.04 -15.42
C ASP A 208 25.08 -20.28 -14.72
N ALA A 209 24.85 -19.77 -13.50
CA ALA A 209 23.62 -20.03 -12.74
C ALA A 209 22.33 -19.57 -13.44
N PHE A 210 22.44 -18.56 -14.31
CA PHE A 210 21.30 -18.07 -15.10
C PHE A 210 21.22 -18.69 -16.50
N ALA A 211 22.19 -19.53 -16.88
CA ALA A 211 22.17 -20.22 -18.15
C ALA A 211 20.97 -21.18 -18.16
N GLY A 212 20.01 -20.92 -19.06
CA GLY A 212 18.81 -21.74 -19.19
C GLY A 212 17.63 -21.34 -18.29
N ILE A 213 17.68 -20.19 -17.60
CA ILE A 213 16.53 -19.70 -16.82
C ILE A 213 15.28 -19.53 -17.68
N THR A 214 15.45 -19.17 -18.95
CA THR A 214 14.35 -19.06 -19.93
C THR A 214 13.73 -20.41 -20.28
N GLY A 215 14.48 -21.51 -20.12
CA GLY A 215 14.03 -22.88 -20.29
C GLY A 215 13.57 -23.54 -18.99
N TYR A 216 13.42 -22.79 -17.90
CA TYR A 216 12.97 -23.34 -16.63
C TYR A 216 11.47 -23.69 -16.69
N ALA A 217 11.15 -24.99 -16.73
CA ALA A 217 9.78 -25.50 -16.75
C ALA A 217 9.06 -25.37 -15.39
N GLY A 218 9.83 -25.39 -14.30
CA GLY A 218 9.27 -25.61 -12.96
C GLY A 218 8.45 -26.91 -12.90
N LYS A 219 7.29 -26.84 -12.24
CA LYS A 219 6.24 -27.89 -12.24
C LYS A 219 5.28 -27.78 -13.43
N GLY A 220 5.44 -26.76 -14.27
CA GLY A 220 4.60 -26.47 -15.42
C GLY A 220 5.24 -26.96 -16.72
N SER A 221 5.27 -26.06 -17.70
CA SER A 221 5.82 -26.31 -19.04
C SER A 221 6.96 -25.33 -19.35
N THR A 222 7.94 -25.77 -20.13
CA THR A 222 8.94 -24.87 -20.76
C THR A 222 8.31 -24.01 -21.84
N ASP A 223 7.33 -24.56 -22.54
CA ASP A 223 6.63 -23.89 -23.64
C ASP A 223 5.45 -23.08 -23.13
N PHE A 224 4.99 -22.17 -23.98
CA PHE A 224 3.78 -21.41 -23.71
C PHE A 224 2.56 -22.34 -23.67
N ASP A 225 1.85 -22.32 -22.55
CA ASP A 225 0.58 -22.99 -22.35
C ASP A 225 -0.45 -21.97 -21.87
N ILE A 226 -1.52 -21.80 -22.64
CA ILE A 226 -2.59 -20.84 -22.36
C ILE A 226 -3.27 -21.09 -21.00
N HIS A 227 -3.34 -22.34 -20.54
CA HIS A 227 -3.94 -22.69 -19.25
C HIS A 227 -3.03 -22.30 -18.09
N LEU A 228 -1.72 -22.56 -18.20
CA LEU A 228 -0.73 -22.16 -17.18
C LEU A 228 -0.60 -20.64 -17.13
N PHE A 229 -0.56 -19.99 -18.29
CA PHE A 229 -0.59 -18.54 -18.40
C PHE A 229 -1.86 -17.95 -17.77
N GLY A 230 -3.04 -18.49 -18.08
CA GLY A 230 -4.30 -18.03 -17.52
C GLY A 230 -4.37 -18.21 -15.99
N ALA A 231 -3.85 -19.32 -15.47
CA ALA A 231 -3.76 -19.56 -14.03
C ALA A 231 -2.79 -18.58 -13.34
N ALA A 232 -1.61 -18.35 -13.92
CA ALA A 232 -0.65 -17.37 -13.42
C ALA A 232 -1.23 -15.93 -13.47
N MET A 233 -1.93 -15.57 -14.54
CA MET A 233 -2.62 -14.30 -14.67
C MET A 233 -3.73 -14.14 -13.62
N ALA A 234 -4.48 -15.19 -13.29
CA ALA A 234 -5.52 -15.10 -12.27
C ALA A 234 -4.95 -14.71 -10.90
N VAL A 235 -3.79 -15.28 -10.53
CA VAL A 235 -3.06 -14.90 -9.31
C VAL A 235 -2.60 -13.44 -9.38
N GLY A 236 -2.02 -13.02 -10.51
CA GLY A 236 -1.58 -11.63 -10.70
C GLY A 236 -2.75 -10.63 -10.65
N LEU A 237 -3.86 -10.93 -11.33
CA LEU A 237 -5.04 -10.06 -11.38
C LEU A 237 -5.72 -9.93 -10.02
N ALA A 238 -5.61 -10.92 -9.13
CA ALA A 238 -6.11 -10.80 -7.76
C ALA A 238 -5.44 -9.65 -7.00
N LEU A 239 -4.24 -9.21 -7.40
CA LEU A 239 -3.49 -8.11 -6.79
C LEU A 239 -4.01 -6.72 -7.22
N ILE A 240 -4.87 -6.62 -8.24
CA ILE A 240 -5.40 -5.33 -8.72
C ILE A 240 -6.15 -4.56 -7.64
N THR A 241 -6.69 -5.27 -6.65
CA THR A 241 -7.43 -4.67 -5.53
C THR A 241 -6.56 -3.78 -4.65
N GLN A 242 -5.24 -3.98 -4.61
CA GLN A 242 -4.31 -3.09 -3.89
C GLN A 242 -4.32 -1.65 -4.44
N MET A 243 -4.72 -1.47 -5.68
CA MET A 243 -4.82 -0.14 -6.30
C MET A 243 -5.81 0.77 -5.54
N GLY A 244 -6.79 0.21 -4.82
CA GLY A 244 -7.69 0.99 -3.97
C GLY A 244 -6.96 1.69 -2.83
N GLU A 245 -6.11 0.97 -2.10
CA GLU A 245 -5.26 1.53 -1.05
C GLU A 245 -4.25 2.54 -1.62
N GLN A 246 -3.64 2.23 -2.75
CA GLN A 246 -2.66 3.12 -3.40
C GLN A 246 -3.28 4.42 -3.91
N ALA A 247 -4.58 4.44 -4.21
CA ALA A 247 -5.28 5.66 -4.62
C ALA A 247 -5.55 6.60 -3.44
N ASP A 248 -5.54 6.09 -2.21
CA ASP A 248 -5.76 6.86 -0.98
C ASP A 248 -4.46 7.50 -0.44
N TYR A 249 -3.28 7.02 -0.89
CA TYR A 249 -1.94 7.58 -0.58
C TYR A 249 -1.58 8.80 -1.44
#